data_AF-A0A7Y7A0N9-F1
#
_entry.id   AF-A0A7Y7A0N9-F1
#
_cell.length_a   1.000
_cell.length_b   1.000
_cell.length_c   1.000
_cell.angle_alpha   90.00
_cell.angle_beta   90.00
_cell.angle_gamma   90.00
#
_symmetry.space_group_name_H-M   'P 1'
#
loop_
_entity.id
_entity.type
_entity.pdbx_description
1 polymer ?
#
loop_
_entity_poly.entity_id
_entity_poly.type
_entity_poly.pdbx_seq_one_letter_code
_entity_poly.pdbx_strand_id
1 'polypeptide(L)'
;MRFLLITATLFPIISFACSTSNEKGFEPYAIKNGETSYRVFFPVSDKASQPMFIDGITLVVEEVVGTDLVMSIDNQFASAQFELQPNAVNSTTIIGSYNFGDKEGTILAFCANWKAFKLKDLLESGENV
;
A
#
# COMPACT_ATOMS: atom_id res chain seq x y z
N MET A 1 31.42 49.04 -4.72
CA MET A 1 30.33 49.12 -3.72
C MET A 1 29.13 48.35 -4.24
N ARG A 2 28.59 47.46 -3.39
CA ARG A 2 27.22 46.91 -3.37
C ARG A 2 26.89 45.89 -4.47
N PHE A 3 27.08 44.60 -4.18
CA PHE A 3 26.06 43.68 -3.63
C PHE A 3 24.77 43.68 -4.46
N LEU A 4 24.70 42.77 -5.44
CA LEU A 4 23.43 42.34 -5.99
C LEU A 4 23.04 41.07 -5.24
N LEU A 5 21.99 41.21 -4.43
CA LEU A 5 21.42 40.16 -3.59
C LEU A 5 21.02 38.97 -4.47
N ILE A 6 21.61 37.82 -4.17
CA ILE A 6 21.06 36.51 -4.50
C ILE A 6 19.81 36.36 -3.64
N THR A 7 18.64 36.69 -4.17
CA THR A 7 17.38 36.21 -3.60
C THR A 7 17.27 34.74 -3.96
N ALA A 8 17.98 33.90 -3.19
CA ALA A 8 17.64 32.50 -3.04
C ALA A 8 16.22 32.49 -2.47
N THR A 9 15.23 32.36 -3.36
CA THR A 9 13.89 31.95 -2.98
C THR A 9 14.05 30.60 -2.30
N LEU A 10 14.13 30.66 -0.96
CA LEU A 10 13.76 29.59 -0.06
C LEU A 10 12.33 29.22 -0.43
N PHE A 11 12.16 28.35 -1.42
CA PHE A 11 11.05 27.43 -1.39
C PHE A 11 11.30 26.61 -0.13
N PRO A 12 10.46 26.72 0.91
CA PRO A 12 10.42 25.65 1.88
C PRO A 12 10.02 24.43 1.07
N ILE A 13 11.00 23.59 0.74
CA ILE A 13 10.73 22.21 0.41
C ILE A 13 10.18 21.69 1.72
N ILE A 14 8.85 21.78 1.88
CA ILE A 14 8.14 21.03 2.89
C ILE A 14 8.35 19.60 2.41
N SER A 15 9.47 19.01 2.82
CA SER A 15 9.67 17.58 2.75
C SER A 15 8.61 17.02 3.66
N PHE A 16 7.45 16.70 3.08
CA PHE A 16 6.51 15.77 3.68
C PHE A 16 7.32 14.49 3.87
N ALA A 17 7.85 14.32 5.09
CA ALA A 17 8.48 13.07 5.47
C ALA A 17 7.36 12.03 5.49
N CYS A 18 7.19 11.36 4.35
CA CYS A 18 6.31 10.23 4.20
C CYS A 18 6.64 9.21 5.29
N SER A 19 5.72 9.00 6.22
CA SER A 19 5.93 8.07 7.33
C SER A 19 5.95 6.64 6.77
N THR A 20 7.14 6.05 6.66
CA THR A 20 7.31 4.68 6.15
C THR A 20 7.28 3.63 7.25
N SER A 21 7.20 4.02 8.54
CA SER A 21 7.16 3.08 9.66
C SER A 21 5.92 2.18 9.58
N ASN A 22 6.10 0.88 9.78
CA ASN A 22 4.99 -0.03 10.04
C ASN A 22 4.52 0.24 11.47
N GLU A 23 3.43 0.99 11.58
CA GLU A 23 2.86 1.37 12.86
C GLU A 23 2.17 0.19 13.54
N LYS A 24 2.14 0.24 14.87
CA LYS A 24 1.53 -0.79 15.70
C LYS A 24 0.04 -0.95 15.34
N GLY A 25 -0.36 -2.17 14.95
CA GLY A 25 -1.73 -2.48 14.55
C GLY A 25 -2.03 -2.30 13.06
N PHE A 26 -1.01 -2.12 12.22
CA PHE A 26 -1.10 -2.32 10.78
C PHE A 26 -0.92 -3.81 10.45
N GLU A 27 -2.04 -4.50 10.22
CA GLU A 27 -2.08 -5.97 10.10
C GLU A 27 -2.79 -6.37 8.80
N PRO A 28 -2.11 -6.27 7.65
CA PRO A 28 -2.62 -6.83 6.41
C PRO A 28 -2.52 -8.35 6.45
N TYR A 29 -3.43 -9.02 5.75
CA TYR A 29 -3.45 -10.47 5.66
C TYR A 29 -3.98 -10.93 4.30
N ALA A 30 -3.87 -12.22 4.02
CA ALA A 30 -4.42 -12.84 2.82
C ALA A 30 -5.13 -14.14 3.19
N ILE A 31 -6.14 -14.50 2.39
CA ILE A 31 -6.82 -15.78 2.48
C ILE A 31 -6.76 -16.49 1.13
N LYS A 32 -6.76 -17.82 1.19
CA LYS A 32 -6.87 -18.69 0.02
C LYS A 32 -8.33 -19.09 -0.18
N ASN A 33 -8.91 -18.74 -1.33
CA ASN A 33 -10.32 -18.96 -1.70
C ASN A 33 -10.45 -19.96 -2.87
N GLY A 34 -9.77 -21.10 -2.79
CA GLY A 34 -9.69 -22.11 -3.86
C GLY A 34 -8.25 -22.51 -4.15
N GLU A 35 -8.02 -23.38 -5.14
CA GLU A 35 -6.66 -23.88 -5.40
C GLU A 35 -5.68 -22.80 -5.87
N THR A 36 -6.16 -21.88 -6.72
CA THR A 36 -5.39 -20.80 -7.36
C THR A 36 -5.92 -19.40 -7.03
N SER A 37 -6.98 -19.27 -6.23
CA SER A 37 -7.65 -18.00 -5.94
C SER A 37 -7.25 -17.48 -4.57
N TYR A 38 -6.85 -16.21 -4.52
CA TYR A 38 -6.37 -15.53 -3.32
C TYR A 38 -7.08 -14.19 -3.15
N ARG A 39 -7.28 -13.77 -1.91
CA ARG A 39 -7.76 -12.43 -1.59
C ARG A 39 -6.87 -11.82 -0.52
N VAL A 40 -6.37 -10.62 -0.79
CA VAL A 40 -5.57 -9.84 0.16
C VAL A 40 -6.43 -8.76 0.80
N PHE A 41 -6.09 -8.40 2.04
CA PHE A 41 -6.76 -7.39 2.83
C PHE A 41 -5.71 -6.45 3.42
N PHE A 42 -5.89 -5.17 3.18
CA PHE A 42 -5.04 -4.10 3.67
C PHE A 42 -5.88 -3.14 4.51
N PRO A 43 -5.44 -2.76 5.73
CA PRO A 43 -6.13 -1.75 6.51
C PRO A 43 -6.34 -0.47 5.68
N VAL A 44 -7.53 0.11 5.74
CA VAL A 44 -7.86 1.33 4.97
C VAL A 44 -6.93 2.50 5.31
N SER A 45 -6.50 2.58 6.57
CA SER A 45 -5.50 3.55 7.03
C SER A 45 -4.25 2.84 7.51
N ASP A 46 -3.09 3.44 7.22
CA ASP A 46 -1.80 2.98 7.71
C ASP A 46 -1.56 3.27 9.22
N LYS A 47 -2.50 3.96 9.86
CA LYS A 47 -2.46 4.37 11.28
C LYS A 47 -1.20 5.19 11.64
N ALA A 48 -0.59 5.86 10.66
CA ALA A 48 0.47 6.82 10.90
C ALA A 48 -0.02 8.03 11.72
N SER A 49 0.93 8.77 12.30
CA SER A 49 0.66 10.01 13.06
C SER A 49 -0.16 11.04 12.27
N GLN A 50 -0.06 11.00 10.95
CA GLN A 50 -0.99 11.59 10.01
C GLN A 50 -1.57 10.45 9.17
N PRO A 51 -2.88 10.14 9.27
CA PRO A 51 -3.44 8.98 8.61
C PRO A 51 -3.35 9.12 7.09
N MET A 52 -2.66 8.16 6.46
CA MET A 52 -2.72 7.97 5.01
C MET A 52 -3.76 6.89 4.71
N PHE A 53 -4.37 6.97 3.53
CA PHE A 53 -5.41 6.04 3.09
C PHE A 53 -4.95 5.26 1.88
N ILE A 54 -5.37 3.99 1.80
CA ILE A 54 -5.05 3.12 0.68
C ILE A 54 -5.70 3.62 -0.60
N ASP A 55 -4.93 3.71 -1.68
CA ASP A 55 -5.41 4.11 -3.00
C ASP A 55 -5.17 3.05 -4.09
N GLY A 56 -4.35 2.05 -3.80
CA GLY A 56 -4.09 0.96 -4.72
C GLY A 56 -3.47 -0.27 -4.07
N ILE A 57 -3.73 -1.41 -4.67
CA ILE A 57 -3.05 -2.68 -4.37
C ILE A 57 -2.39 -3.13 -5.67
N THR A 58 -1.10 -3.46 -5.60
CA THR A 58 -0.30 -3.90 -6.74
C THR A 58 0.26 -5.29 -6.46
N LEU A 59 0.19 -6.16 -7.47
CA LEU A 59 0.76 -7.50 -7.46
C LEU A 59 2.06 -7.49 -8.27
N VAL A 60 3.15 -7.98 -7.70
CA VAL A 60 4.43 -8.18 -8.40
C VAL A 60 4.73 -9.67 -8.43
N VAL A 61 4.73 -10.21 -9.64
CA VAL A 61 4.99 -11.63 -9.96
C VAL A 61 6.12 -11.72 -10.98
N GLU A 62 7.00 -12.70 -10.82
CA GLU A 62 8.14 -12.92 -11.72
C GLU A 62 7.69 -13.47 -13.09
N GLU A 63 6.57 -14.20 -13.12
CA GLU A 63 5.96 -14.71 -14.33
C GLU A 63 4.70 -13.90 -14.66
N VAL A 64 4.52 -13.52 -15.93
CA VAL A 64 3.39 -12.70 -16.38
C VAL A 64 2.10 -13.51 -16.25
N VAL A 65 1.38 -13.28 -15.16
CA VAL A 65 0.01 -13.77 -14.97
C VAL A 65 -0.93 -12.60 -15.21
N GLY A 66 -1.92 -12.80 -16.08
CA GLY A 66 -2.99 -11.82 -16.30
C GLY A 66 -3.85 -11.76 -15.04
N THR A 67 -3.55 -10.83 -14.16
CA THR A 67 -4.26 -10.66 -12.90
C THR A 67 -4.92 -9.30 -12.86
N ASP A 68 -6.25 -9.29 -12.82
CA ASP A 68 -7.02 -8.09 -12.52
C ASP A 68 -7.22 -7.99 -11.01
N LEU A 69 -6.68 -6.93 -10.41
CA LEU A 69 -6.94 -6.60 -9.02
C LEU A 69 -8.16 -5.69 -8.96
N VAL A 70 -9.30 -6.24 -8.56
CA VAL A 70 -10.49 -5.45 -8.26
C VAL A 70 -10.45 -5.05 -6.79
N MET A 71 -10.17 -3.77 -6.53
CA MET A 71 -10.17 -3.23 -5.17
C MET A 71 -11.60 -2.99 -4.68
N SER A 72 -11.95 -3.56 -3.53
CA SER A 72 -13.18 -3.26 -2.79
C SER A 72 -12.82 -2.72 -1.42
N ILE A 73 -13.35 -1.56 -1.06
CA ILE A 73 -13.12 -0.90 0.22
C ILE A 73 -14.36 -1.07 1.09
N ASP A 74 -14.20 -1.67 2.27
CA ASP A 74 -15.18 -1.63 3.35
C ASP A 74 -14.75 -0.63 4.45
N ASN A 75 -15.41 -0.63 5.61
CA ASN A 75 -15.10 0.33 6.67
C ASN A 75 -13.70 0.15 7.28
N GLN A 76 -13.08 -1.02 7.17
CA GLN A 76 -11.83 -1.37 7.86
C GLN A 76 -10.72 -1.82 6.90
N PHE A 77 -11.07 -2.48 5.81
CA PHE A 77 -10.13 -3.06 4.85
C PHE A 77 -10.43 -2.66 3.41
N ALA A 78 -9.38 -2.44 2.64
CA ALA A 78 -9.39 -2.59 1.19
C ALA A 78 -8.96 -4.02 0.86
N SER A 79 -9.66 -4.65 -0.07
CA SER A 79 -9.37 -6.01 -0.50
C SER A 79 -9.22 -6.10 -2.00
N ALA A 80 -8.35 -7.01 -2.45
CA ALA A 80 -8.22 -7.34 -3.86
C ALA A 80 -8.16 -8.85 -4.03
N GLN A 81 -8.87 -9.37 -5.02
CA GLN A 81 -8.85 -10.78 -5.39
C GLN A 81 -8.01 -10.98 -6.64
N PHE A 82 -7.31 -12.11 -6.70
CA PHE A 82 -6.54 -12.51 -7.86
C PHE A 82 -6.39 -14.03 -7.98
N GLU A 83 -6.00 -14.47 -9.19
CA GLU A 83 -5.59 -15.84 -9.46
C GLU A 83 -4.07 -15.93 -9.62
N LEU A 84 -3.48 -16.96 -9.01
CA LEU A 84 -2.04 -17.21 -9.03
C LEU A 84 -1.77 -18.73 -8.99
N GLN A 85 -0.78 -19.19 -9.74
CA GLN A 85 -0.35 -20.58 -9.66
C GLN A 85 0.35 -20.87 -8.31
N PRO A 86 0.13 -22.05 -7.69
CA PRO A 86 0.65 -22.33 -6.34
C PRO A 86 2.17 -22.21 -6.21
N ASN A 87 2.92 -22.50 -7.27
CA ASN A 87 4.38 -22.39 -7.30
C ASN A 87 4.89 -20.95 -7.19
N ALA A 88 4.08 -19.96 -7.60
CA ALA A 88 4.45 -18.55 -7.60
C ALA A 88 4.20 -17.84 -6.26
N VAL A 89 3.52 -18.49 -5.29
CA VAL A 89 3.18 -17.88 -3.98
C VAL A 89 4.41 -17.37 -3.24
N ASN A 90 5.54 -18.10 -3.31
CA ASN A 90 6.75 -17.77 -2.57
C ASN A 90 7.54 -16.60 -3.17
N SER A 91 7.47 -16.40 -4.49
CA SER A 91 8.14 -15.28 -5.17
C SER A 91 7.28 -14.02 -5.20
N THR A 92 5.96 -14.16 -5.07
CA THR A 92 4.98 -13.08 -5.16
C THR A 92 5.09 -12.05 -4.04
N THR A 93 5.09 -10.77 -4.42
CA THR A 93 5.02 -9.62 -3.51
C THR A 93 3.73 -8.84 -3.75
N ILE A 94 3.04 -8.47 -2.67
CA ILE A 94 1.87 -7.59 -2.69
C ILE A 94 2.26 -6.24 -2.11
N ILE A 95 1.87 -5.16 -2.79
CA ILE A 95 2.19 -3.79 -2.39
C ILE A 95 0.88 -3.02 -2.19
N GLY A 96 0.64 -2.55 -0.96
CA GLY A 96 -0.38 -1.56 -0.68
C GLY A 96 0.20 -0.15 -0.84
N SER A 97 -0.45 0.68 -1.65
CA SER A 97 -0.10 2.09 -1.83
C SER A 97 -0.99 2.96 -0.96
N TYR A 98 -0.38 3.85 -0.19
CA TYR A 98 -1.06 4.76 0.71
C TYR A 98 -0.67 6.19 0.37
N ASN A 99 -1.65 7.09 0.31
CA ASN A 99 -1.44 8.50 0.03
C ASN A 99 -2.16 9.38 1.06
N PHE A 100 -1.73 10.63 1.15
CA PHE A 100 -2.45 11.63 1.96
C PHE A 100 -3.74 12.01 1.26
N GLY A 101 -4.86 11.71 1.92
CA GLY A 101 -6.19 12.18 1.54
C GLY A 101 -7.16 12.11 2.71
N ASP A 102 -8.36 12.64 2.54
CA ASP A 102 -9.49 12.30 3.39
C ASP A 102 -10.11 10.97 2.91
N LYS A 103 -10.98 10.36 3.72
CA LYS A 103 -11.71 9.13 3.36
C LYS A 103 -12.53 9.29 2.05
N GLU A 104 -12.71 10.54 1.60
CA GLU A 104 -13.53 10.96 0.46
C GLU A 104 -12.69 11.18 -0.82
N GLY A 105 -11.35 11.15 -0.73
CA GLY A 105 -10.43 11.27 -1.87
C GLY A 105 -10.32 12.69 -2.44
N THR A 106 -10.71 13.73 -1.70
CA THR A 106 -10.86 15.11 -2.19
C THR A 106 -9.53 15.85 -2.31
N ILE A 107 -8.52 15.44 -1.55
CA ILE A 107 -7.16 16.00 -1.56
C ILE A 107 -6.20 14.82 -1.75
N LEU A 108 -5.39 14.85 -2.81
CA LEU A 108 -4.33 13.88 -3.04
C LEU A 108 -2.99 14.59 -2.96
N ALA A 109 -2.26 14.39 -1.86
CA ALA A 109 -0.84 14.66 -1.86
C ALA A 109 -0.10 13.34 -2.07
N PHE A 110 0.47 13.18 -3.26
CA PHE A 110 1.24 12.00 -3.63
C PHE A 110 2.49 11.90 -2.76
N CYS A 111 2.42 10.97 -1.82
CA CYS A 111 3.47 10.62 -0.91
C CYS A 111 3.66 9.12 -1.11
N ALA A 112 4.80 8.71 -1.68
CA ALA A 112 5.07 7.31 -1.98
C ALA A 112 5.24 6.52 -0.67
N ASN A 113 4.13 6.16 -0.02
CA ASN A 113 4.08 5.27 1.13
C ASN A 113 3.61 3.90 0.67
N TRP A 114 4.58 3.05 0.35
CA TRP A 114 4.35 1.70 -0.15
C TRP A 114 4.65 0.68 0.93
N LYS A 115 3.71 -0.23 1.17
CA LYS A 115 3.84 -1.32 2.13
C LYS A 115 3.89 -2.64 1.37
N ALA A 116 5.09 -3.21 1.27
CA ALA A 116 5.36 -4.43 0.52
C ALA A 116 5.44 -5.66 1.44
N PHE A 117 4.73 -6.72 1.09
CA PHE A 117 4.68 -7.98 1.83
C PHE A 117 4.82 -9.17 0.89
N LYS A 118 5.45 -10.25 1.35
CA LYS A 118 5.37 -11.52 0.62
C LYS A 118 4.00 -12.13 0.81
N LEU A 119 3.44 -12.70 -0.25
CA LEU A 119 2.12 -13.32 -0.21
C LEU A 119 2.05 -14.45 0.84
N LYS A 120 3.12 -15.24 0.97
CA LYS A 120 3.20 -16.29 1.99
C LYS A 120 3.03 -15.75 3.42
N ASP A 121 3.65 -14.62 3.74
CA ASP A 121 3.62 -14.03 5.09
C ASP A 121 2.21 -13.49 5.40
N LEU A 122 1.53 -12.94 4.39
CA LEU A 122 0.14 -12.52 4.50
C LEU A 122 -0.81 -13.70 4.69
N LEU A 123 -0.55 -14.84 4.03
CA LEU A 123 -1.35 -16.05 4.19
C LEU A 123 -1.19 -16.65 5.60
N GLU A 124 0.04 -16.71 6.11
CA GLU A 124 0.32 -17.13 7.49
C GLU A 124 -0.40 -16.22 8.51
N SER A 125 -0.47 -14.92 8.24
CA SER A 125 -1.21 -13.98 9.07
C SER A 125 -2.73 -14.24 9.03
N GLY A 126 -3.27 -14.60 7.87
CA GLY A 126 -4.69 -14.87 7.65
C GLY A 126 -5.20 -16.21 8.20
N GLU A 127 -4.33 -17.17 8.48
CA GLU A 127 -4.71 -18.42 9.17
C GLU A 127 -5.17 -18.19 10.62
N ASN A 128 -4.85 -17.02 11.19
CA ASN A 128 -5.15 -16.65 12.57
C ASN A 128 -6.35 -15.69 12.71
N VAL A 129 -7.04 -15.38 11.60
CA VAL A 129 -8.19 -14.46 11.51
C VAL A 129 -9.48 -15.25 11.34
#